data_AF-A0A098BGD5-F1
#
_entry.id   AF-A0A098BGD5-F1
#
_cell.length_a   1.000
_cell.length_b   1.000
_cell.length_c   1.000
_cell.angle_alpha   90.00
_cell.angle_beta   90.00
_cell.angle_gamma   90.00
#
_symmetry.space_group_name_H-M   'P 1'
#
loop_
_entity.id
_entity.type
_entity.pdbx_description
1 polymer ?
#
loop_
_entity_poly.entity_id
_entity_poly.type
_entity_poly.pdbx_seq_one_letter_code
_entity_poly.pdbx_strand_id
1 'polypeptide(L)'
;MRLSELVGARVHDADGRRVGFAVDVRFVESPQNRLRLEGLLVSPSSSGSFLGYERTEEIRPALIARYLRWRHRGAFLVLWRDVRRVGDGRVELRPGYSRWSPMLR
;
A
#
# COMPACT_ATOMS: atom_id res chain seq x y z
N MET A 1 -11.74 -1.40 -13.14
CA MET A 1 -10.99 -0.95 -11.94
C MET A 1 -9.88 -0.01 -12.39
N ARG A 2 -9.84 1.18 -11.81
CA ARG A 2 -8.74 2.13 -12.04
C ARG A 2 -7.78 2.11 -10.86
N LEU A 3 -6.50 2.36 -11.11
CA LEU A 3 -5.51 2.44 -10.04
C LEU A 3 -5.85 3.54 -9.01
N SER A 4 -6.46 4.63 -9.50
CA SER A 4 -6.96 5.73 -8.68
C SER A 4 -8.10 5.33 -7.73
N GLU A 5 -8.78 4.21 -7.98
CA GLU A 5 -9.81 3.66 -7.07
C GLU A 5 -9.20 2.78 -5.98
N LEU A 6 -7.98 2.27 -6.21
CA LEU A 6 -7.21 1.44 -5.28
C LEU A 6 -6.44 2.31 -4.29
N VAL A 7 -5.74 3.33 -4.79
CA VAL A 7 -5.01 4.27 -3.94
C VAL A 7 -6.01 5.17 -3.20
N GLY A 8 -5.89 5.24 -1.88
CA GLY A 8 -6.84 5.88 -0.97
C GLY A 8 -7.95 4.97 -0.45
N ALA A 9 -8.08 3.74 -0.98
CA ALA A 9 -9.14 2.83 -0.57
C ALA A 9 -8.96 2.35 0.88
N ARG A 10 -10.08 2.18 1.60
CA ARG A 10 -10.09 1.64 2.95
C ARG A 10 -9.88 0.13 2.92
N VAL A 11 -8.85 -0.36 3.58
CA VAL A 11 -8.53 -1.79 3.64
C VAL A 11 -9.18 -2.39 4.89
N HIS A 12 -9.93 -3.47 4.70
CA HIS A 12 -10.58 -4.24 5.76
C HIS A 12 -10.08 -5.68 5.74
N ASP A 13 -9.95 -6.29 6.92
CA ASP A 13 -9.72 -7.73 7.03
C ASP A 13 -11.00 -8.53 6.76
N ALA A 14 -10.89 -9.85 6.86
CA ALA A 14 -12.01 -10.76 6.65
C ALA A 14 -13.12 -10.65 7.71
N ASP A 15 -12.80 -10.12 8.90
CA ASP A 15 -13.76 -9.85 9.97
C ASP A 15 -14.43 -8.48 9.81
N GLY A 16 -14.12 -7.75 8.74
CA GLY A 16 -14.64 -6.41 8.46
C GLY A 16 -13.96 -5.30 9.26
N ARG A 17 -12.90 -5.59 10.02
CA ARG A 17 -12.15 -4.55 10.76
C ARG A 17 -11.29 -3.77 9.79
N ARG A 18 -11.30 -2.43 9.91
CA ARG A 18 -10.43 -1.58 9.10
C ARG A 18 -8.98 -1.74 9.56
N VAL A 19 -8.12 -2.21 8.66
CA VAL A 19 -6.68 -2.40 8.90
C VAL A 19 -5.82 -1.24 8.39
N GLY A 20 -6.39 -0.36 7.55
CA GLY A 20 -5.71 0.85 7.11
C GLY A 20 -6.25 1.41 5.80
N PHE A 21 -5.36 2.09 5.06
CA PHE A 21 -5.61 2.64 3.74
C PHE A 21 -4.56 2.13 2.76
N ALA A 22 -5.00 1.81 1.55
CA ALA A 22 -4.13 1.53 0.43
C ALA A 22 -3.46 2.83 0.00
N VAL A 23 -2.15 2.95 0.15
CA VAL A 23 -1.41 4.20 -0.11
C VAL A 23 -0.51 4.11 -1.35
N ASP A 24 -0.18 2.89 -1.77
CA ASP A 24 0.60 2.63 -2.98
C ASP A 24 0.37 1.18 -3.45
N VAL A 25 0.79 0.88 -4.68
CA VAL A 25 0.73 -0.44 -5.31
C VAL A 25 2.11 -0.87 -5.78
N ARG A 26 2.42 -2.15 -5.67
CA ARG A 26 3.68 -2.72 -6.14
C ARG A 26 3.44 -3.51 -7.43
N PHE A 27 4.16 -3.12 -8.47
CA PHE A 27 4.23 -3.88 -9.71
C PHE A 27 5.57 -4.60 -9.81
N VAL A 28 5.55 -5.80 -10.35
CA VAL A 28 6.73 -6.54 -10.76
C VAL A 28 6.67 -6.81 -12.26
N GLU A 29 7.82 -6.91 -12.89
CA GLU A 29 7.91 -7.34 -14.28
C GLU A 29 7.71 -8.84 -14.39
N SER A 30 6.78 -9.24 -15.25
CA SER A 30 6.59 -10.63 -15.67
C SER A 30 7.56 -10.96 -16.80
N PRO A 31 7.99 -12.24 -16.97
CA PRO A 31 8.88 -12.65 -18.07
C PRO A 31 8.41 -12.27 -19.48
N GLN A 32 7.12 -11.98 -19.66
CA GLN A 32 6.51 -11.53 -20.91
C GLN A 32 6.51 -10.01 -21.09
N ASN A 33 7.39 -9.29 -20.39
CA ASN A 33 7.49 -7.83 -20.41
C ASN A 33 6.17 -7.11 -20.04
N ARG A 34 5.40 -7.70 -19.12
CA ARG A 34 4.13 -7.16 -18.62
C ARG A 34 4.27 -6.78 -17.16
N LEU A 35 3.73 -5.63 -16.77
CA LEU A 35 3.64 -5.23 -15.38
C LEU A 35 2.50 -5.99 -14.70
N ARG A 36 2.83 -6.76 -13.66
CA ARG A 36 1.86 -7.47 -12.82
C ARG A 36 1.77 -6.80 -11.47
N LEU A 37 0.54 -6.57 -11.00
CA LEU A 37 0.28 -6.12 -9.64
C LEU A 37 0.63 -7.24 -8.65
N GLU A 38 1.71 -7.03 -7.88
CA GLU A 38 2.23 -7.98 -6.89
C GLU A 38 1.60 -7.77 -5.53
N GLY A 39 1.41 -6.51 -5.14
CA GLY A 39 0.93 -6.20 -3.80
C GLY A 39 0.43 -4.77 -3.62
N LEU A 40 -0.18 -4.56 -2.46
CA LEU A 40 -0.79 -3.33 -2.00
C LEU A 40 -0.08 -2.87 -0.74
N LEU A 41 0.40 -1.63 -0.73
CA LEU A 41 0.99 -1.04 0.44
C LEU A 41 -0.10 -0.40 1.29
N VAL A 42 -0.20 -0.83 2.54
CA VAL A 42 -1.26 -0.42 3.47
C VAL A 42 -0.64 0.40 4.60
N SER A 43 -1.16 1.61 4.81
CA SER A 43 -0.82 2.46 5.96
C SER A 43 -1.92 2.37 7.03
N PRO A 44 -1.59 2.08 8.31
CA PRO A 44 -2.59 1.98 9.37
C PRO A 44 -3.30 3.29 9.70
N SER A 45 -2.59 4.42 9.60
CA SER A 45 -2.99 5.67 10.27
C SER A 45 -3.46 6.80 9.35
N SER A 46 -3.13 6.80 8.06
CA SER A 46 -3.66 7.83 7.14
C SER A 46 -3.70 7.40 5.68
N SER A 47 -4.58 8.03 4.91
CA SER A 47 -4.91 7.77 3.50
C SER A 47 -4.05 8.53 2.49
N GLY A 48 -3.19 9.45 2.93
CA GLY A 48 -2.32 10.20 2.03
C GLY A 48 -1.39 9.27 1.25
N SER A 49 -1.43 9.38 -0.09
CA SER A 49 -0.53 8.66 -1.01
C SER A 49 0.94 9.01 -0.73
N PHE A 50 1.86 8.08 -1.03
CA PHE A 50 3.29 8.39 -1.07
C PHE A 50 3.48 9.49 -2.12
N LEU A 51 3.76 10.71 -1.69
CA LEU A 51 3.64 11.94 -2.48
C LEU A 51 4.71 12.09 -3.59
N GLY A 52 5.37 11.01 -4.03
CA GLY A 52 6.41 11.04 -5.06
C GLY A 52 7.74 11.66 -4.63
N TYR A 53 7.77 12.49 -3.58
CA TYR A 53 8.97 13.05 -2.94
C TYR A 53 9.93 12.00 -2.39
N GLU A 54 9.53 10.73 -2.41
CA GLU A 54 10.31 9.65 -1.84
C GLU A 54 11.40 9.07 -2.73
N ARG A 55 11.44 9.48 -4.01
CA ARG A 55 12.40 8.96 -5.00
C ARG A 55 13.62 9.82 -5.25
N THR A 56 13.67 11.04 -4.71
CA THR A 56 14.82 11.93 -4.89
C THR A 56 15.60 12.01 -3.57
N GLU A 57 16.84 11.55 -3.58
CA GLU A 57 17.77 11.63 -2.44
C GLU A 57 18.25 13.07 -2.15
N GLU A 58 17.77 14.04 -2.93
CA GLU A 58 18.43 15.31 -3.12
C GLU A 58 17.78 16.43 -2.31
N ILE A 59 17.91 16.36 -0.98
CA ILE A 59 17.50 17.37 0.02
C ILE A 59 16.08 17.14 0.57
N ARG A 60 15.99 16.34 1.62
CA ARG A 60 14.79 16.28 2.48
C ARG A 60 15.02 17.07 3.77
N PRO A 61 14.28 18.16 4.00
CA PRO A 61 14.23 18.80 5.31
C PRO A 61 13.93 17.76 6.39
N ALA A 62 14.73 17.72 7.46
CA ALA A 62 14.68 16.66 8.48
C ALA A 62 13.27 16.47 9.09
N LEU A 63 12.45 17.53 9.12
CA LEU A 63 11.05 17.50 9.55
C LEU A 63 10.16 16.70 8.60
N ILE A 64 10.31 16.85 7.29
CA ILE A 64 9.57 16.08 6.28
C ILE A 64 9.98 14.60 6.36
N ALA A 65 11.28 14.31 6.48
CA ALA A 65 11.76 12.94 6.65
C ALA A 65 11.23 12.30 7.96
N ARG A 66 11.13 13.07 9.06
CA ARG A 66 10.57 12.58 10.34
C ARG A 66 9.06 12.37 10.25
N TYR A 67 8.34 13.28 9.59
CA TYR A 67 6.91 13.12 9.31
C TYR A 67 6.64 11.88 8.45
N LEU A 68 7.37 11.70 7.35
CA LEU A 68 7.26 10.52 6.49
C LEU A 68 7.61 9.24 7.25
N ARG A 69 8.70 9.20 8.03
CA ARG A 69 9.02 8.04 8.89
C ARG A 69 7.94 7.72 9.91
N TRP A 70 7.33 8.74 10.51
CA TRP A 70 6.22 8.54 11.46
C TRP A 70 4.94 8.07 10.75
N ARG A 71 4.65 8.64 9.58
CA ARG A 71 3.53 8.30 8.68
C ARG A 71 3.63 6.87 8.14
N HIS A 72 4.86 6.39 7.92
CA HIS A 72 5.18 5.04 7.43
C HIS A 72 5.40 4.02 8.55
N ARG A 73 5.44 4.46 9.82
CA ARG A 73 5.59 3.56 10.96
C ARG A 73 4.37 2.64 11.00
N GLY A 74 4.60 1.35 10.74
CA GLY A 74 3.55 0.34 10.70
C GLY A 74 2.91 0.14 9.34
N ALA A 75 3.39 0.78 8.27
CA ALA A 75 2.98 0.42 6.92
C ALA A 75 3.43 -1.01 6.60
N PHE A 76 2.58 -1.77 5.91
CA PHE A 76 2.86 -3.17 5.55
C PHE A 76 2.40 -3.44 4.12
N LEU A 77 3.07 -4.37 3.47
CA LEU A 77 2.72 -4.85 2.15
C LEU A 77 1.79 -6.06 2.29
N VAL A 78 0.69 -6.06 1.54
CA VAL A 78 -0.19 -7.22 1.38
C VAL A 78 -0.10 -7.69 -0.06
N LEU A 79 0.02 -8.99 -0.28
CA LEU A 79 0.12 -9.50 -1.65
C LEU A 79 -1.24 -9.43 -2.34
N TRP A 80 -1.23 -9.22 -3.65
CA TRP A 80 -2.45 -9.13 -4.44
C TRP A 80 -3.28 -10.41 -4.37
N ARG A 81 -2.62 -11.57 -4.22
CA ARG A 81 -3.27 -12.87 -3.98
C ARG A 81 -4.10 -12.94 -2.69
N ASP A 82 -3.77 -12.10 -1.72
CA ASP A 82 -4.47 -12.02 -0.43
C ASP A 82 -5.60 -10.99 -0.45
N VAL A 83 -5.83 -10.32 -1.58
CA VAL A 83 -7.00 -9.46 -1.79
C VAL A 83 -8.18 -10.32 -2.24
N ARG A 84 -9.31 -10.16 -1.57
CA ARG A 84 -10.57 -10.86 -1.87
C ARG A 84 -11.41 -10.06 -2.87
N ARG A 85 -11.62 -8.78 -2.60
CA ARG A 85 -12.50 -7.91 -3.38
C ARG A 85 -12.01 -6.46 -3.32
N VAL A 86 -12.26 -5.73 -4.40
CA VAL A 86 -12.10 -4.27 -4.45
C VAL A 86 -13.36 -3.65 -5.03
N GLY A 87 -13.89 -2.63 -4.38
CA GLY A 87 -15.11 -1.93 -4.79
C GLY A 87 -15.51 -0.83 -3.80
N ASP A 88 -16.24 0.17 -4.26
CA ASP A 88 -16.83 1.23 -3.41
C ASP A 88 -15.82 1.97 -2.51
N GLY A 89 -14.59 2.15 -3.00
CA GLY A 89 -13.48 2.75 -2.24
C GLY A 89 -13.02 1.88 -1.06
N ARG A 90 -13.25 0.57 -1.13
CA ARG A 90 -12.84 -0.42 -0.14
C ARG A 90 -12.08 -1.57 -0.79
N VAL A 91 -11.12 -2.08 -0.04
CA VAL A 91 -10.39 -3.32 -0.33
C VAL A 91 -10.64 -4.27 0.82
N GLU A 92 -11.01 -5.50 0.48
CA GLU A 92 -11.24 -6.56 1.46
C GLU A 92 -10.15 -7.62 1.33
N LEU A 93 -9.52 -7.95 2.44
CA LEU A 93 -8.48 -8.97 2.49
C LEU A 93 -9.07 -10.33 2.78
N ARG A 94 -8.37 -11.36 2.33
CA ARG A 94 -8.69 -12.76 2.62
C ARG A 94 -8.34 -13.08 4.08
N PRO A 95 -9.01 -14.06 4.69
CA PRO A 95 -8.57 -14.64 5.95
C PRO A 95 -7.12 -15.14 5.83
N GLY A 96 -6.30 -14.93 6.87
CA GLY A 96 -4.90 -15.37 6.87
C GLY A 96 -3.95 -14.56 6.00
N TYR A 97 -4.33 -13.35 5.56
CA TYR A 97 -3.42 -12.47 4.82
C TYR A 97 -2.13 -12.21 5.59
N SER A 98 -1.02 -12.13 4.87
CA SER A 98 0.28 -11.87 5.48
C SER A 98 0.64 -10.39 5.40
N ARG A 99 1.20 -9.85 6.50
CA ARG A 99 1.77 -8.51 6.55
C ARG A 99 3.26 -8.60 6.26
N TRP A 100 3.64 -8.24 5.05
CA TRP A 100 5.03 -8.22 4.61
C TRP A 100 5.68 -6.89 4.97
N SER A 101 7.00 -6.91 5.13
CA SER A 101 7.79 -5.68 5.24
C SER A 101 7.50 -4.77 4.04
N PRO A 102 7.25 -3.46 4.26
CA PRO A 102 7.06 -2.51 3.16
C PRO A 102 8.34 -2.32 2.33
N MET A 103 9.49 -2.69 2.91
CA MET A 103 10.78 -2.81 2.23
C MET A 103 10.98 -4.30 1.89
N LEU A 104 10.56 -4.71 0.70
CA LEU A 104 10.99 -5.98 0.14
C LEU A 104 12.36 -5.72 -0.51
N ARG A 105 13.39 -6.42 -0.01
CA ARG A 105 14.74 -6.42 -0.55
C ARG A 105 14.87 -7.50 -1.62
#